data_AF-A0A8T5UDZ5-F1
#
_entry.id   AF-A0A8T5UDZ5-F1
#
_cell.length_a   1.000
_cell.length_b   1.000
_cell.length_c   1.000
_cell.angle_alpha   90.00
_cell.angle_beta   90.00
_cell.angle_gamma   90.00
#
_symmetry.space_group_name_H-M   'P 1'
#
loop_
_entity.id
_entity.type
_entity.pdbx_description
1 polymer ?
#
loop_
_entity_poly.entity_id
_entity_poly.type
_entity_poly.pdbx_seq_one_letter_code
_entity_poly.pdbx_strand_id
1 'polypeptide(L)'
;IIQLFKIGKELGLSKKEINRVFLFEDSRYRILFKILLIIISIFFGIIIIVLGIGAIEASRNTYAAGTFYSTVKIKDFDKKK
;
A
#
# COMPACT_ATOMS: atom_id res chain seq x y z
N ILE A 1 -1.10 11.75 -16.95
CA ILE A 1 -0.10 12.17 -17.97
C ILE A 1 -0.78 12.79 -19.19
N ILE A 2 -1.65 12.06 -19.91
CA ILE A 2 -2.33 12.55 -21.12
C ILE A 2 -3.25 13.75 -20.83
N GLN A 3 -3.98 13.74 -19.71
CA GLN A 3 -4.86 14.86 -19.32
C GLN A 3 -4.08 16.16 -19.04
N LEU A 4 -2.94 16.07 -18.36
CA LEU A 4 -2.07 17.21 -18.07
C LEU A 4 -1.50 17.83 -19.35
N PHE A 5 -1.17 16.98 -20.32
CA PHE A 5 -0.74 17.43 -21.65
C PHE A 5 -1.87 18.13 -22.42
N LYS A 6 -3.11 17.63 -22.29
CA LYS A 6 -4.29 18.21 -22.92
C LYS A 6 -4.65 19.58 -22.31
N ILE A 7 -4.65 19.67 -20.98
CA ILE A 7 -4.86 20.91 -20.22
C ILE A 7 -3.79 21.95 -20.58
N GLY A 8 -2.51 21.56 -20.59
CA GLY A 8 -1.44 22.48 -20.94
C GLY A 8 -1.56 23.01 -22.37
N LYS A 9 -1.97 22.17 -23.32
CA LYS A 9 -2.20 22.57 -24.70
C LYS A 9 -3.40 23.51 -24.84
N GLU A 10 -4.48 23.26 -24.10
CA GLU A 10 -5.66 24.14 -24.06
C GLU A 10 -5.36 25.51 -23.42
N LEU A 11 -4.39 25.56 -22.52
CA LEU A 11 -3.86 26.80 -21.92
C LEU A 11 -2.84 27.53 -22.81
N GLY A 12 -2.58 27.03 -24.03
CA GLY A 12 -1.64 27.64 -24.98
C GLY A 12 -0.16 27.39 -24.66
N LEU A 13 0.15 26.49 -23.73
CA LEU A 13 1.53 26.15 -23.38
C LEU A 13 2.17 25.32 -24.48
N SER A 14 3.44 25.62 -24.76
CA SER A 14 4.24 24.81 -25.66
C SER A 14 4.53 23.45 -25.05
N LYS A 15 4.79 22.47 -25.92
CA LYS A 15 5.17 21.11 -25.52
C LYS A 15 6.37 21.09 -24.57
N LYS A 16 7.32 22.04 -24.71
CA LYS A 16 8.50 22.16 -23.84
C LYS A 16 8.13 22.66 -22.44
N GLU A 17 7.22 23.63 -22.34
CA GLU A 17 6.77 24.19 -21.05
C GLU A 17 5.96 23.17 -20.25
N ILE A 18 5.06 22.43 -20.92
CA ILE A 18 4.32 21.34 -20.28
C ILE A 18 5.30 20.30 -19.72
N ASN A 19 6.33 19.95 -20.48
CA ASN A 19 7.32 18.98 -20.04
C ASN A 19 8.18 19.50 -18.89
N ARG A 20 8.53 20.79 -18.90
CA ARG A 20 9.27 21.44 -17.81
C ARG A 20 8.48 21.45 -16.50
N VAL A 21 7.18 21.74 -16.56
CA VAL A 21 6.26 21.68 -15.41
C VAL A 21 6.08 20.22 -14.95
N PHE A 22 5.88 19.29 -15.88
CA PHE A 22 5.70 17.87 -15.58
C PHE A 22 6.94 17.23 -14.93
N LEU A 23 8.14 17.61 -15.41
CA LEU A 23 9.41 17.09 -14.93
C LEU A 23 9.96 17.86 -13.72
N PHE A 24 9.22 18.86 -13.20
CA PHE A 24 9.66 19.74 -12.12
C PHE A 24 11.11 20.24 -12.34
N GLU A 25 11.43 20.51 -13.60
CA GLU A 25 12.81 20.76 -14.04
C GLU A 25 13.35 22.08 -13.46
N ASP A 26 12.44 22.99 -13.10
CA ASP A 26 12.69 24.30 -12.50
C ASP A 26 12.39 24.33 -10.99
N SER A 27 12.49 23.18 -10.32
CA SER A 27 12.37 23.15 -8.86
C SER A 27 13.66 23.68 -8.23
N ARG A 28 13.59 24.89 -7.66
CA ARG A 28 14.60 25.44 -6.73
C ARG A 28 15.03 24.46 -5.63
N TYR A 29 14.22 23.41 -5.40
CA TYR A 29 14.39 22.41 -4.37
C TYR A 29 14.45 20.97 -4.90
N ARG A 30 15.14 20.75 -6.03
CA ARG A 30 15.33 19.42 -6.64
C ARG A 30 15.83 18.37 -5.64
N ILE A 31 16.69 18.76 -4.70
CA ILE A 31 17.17 17.89 -3.60
C ILE A 31 16.03 17.56 -2.63
N LEU A 32 15.24 18.54 -2.18
CA LEU A 32 14.15 18.30 -1.23
C LEU A 32 13.09 17.38 -1.82
N PHE A 33 12.81 17.50 -3.11
CA PHE A 33 11.89 16.60 -3.80
C PHE A 33 12.42 15.16 -3.86
N LYS A 34 13.71 14.96 -4.11
CA LYS A 34 14.34 13.62 -4.06
C LYS A 34 14.27 13.03 -2.65
N ILE A 35 14.55 13.85 -1.62
CA ILE A 35 14.45 13.44 -0.21
C ILE A 35 12.99 13.04 0.10
N LEU A 36 12.02 13.83 -0.33
CA LEU A 36 10.60 13.53 -0.16
C LEU A 36 10.21 12.20 -0.82
N LEU A 37 10.68 11.93 -2.04
CA LEU A 37 10.45 10.65 -2.72
C LEU A 37 11.06 9.47 -1.96
N ILE A 38 12.25 9.63 -1.38
CA ILE A 38 12.87 8.59 -0.56
C ILE A 38 12.02 8.31 0.68
N ILE A 39 11.56 9.35 1.38
CA ILE A 39 10.70 9.23 2.57
C ILE A 39 9.40 8.48 2.21
N ILE A 40 8.75 8.89 1.11
CA ILE A 40 7.51 8.24 0.63
C ILE A 40 7.76 6.76 0.30
N SER A 41 8.86 6.45 -0.38
CA SER A 41 9.24 5.08 -0.74
C SER A 41 9.46 4.21 0.50
N ILE A 42 10.19 4.70 1.50
CA ILE A 42 10.42 3.99 2.76
C ILE A 42 9.09 3.76 3.49
N PHE A 43 8.24 4.79 3.57
CA PHE A 43 6.94 4.69 4.24
C PHE A 43 6.07 3.59 3.61
N PHE A 44 5.95 3.57 2.28
CA PHE A 44 5.20 2.52 1.59
C PHE A 44 5.87 1.14 1.70
N GLY A 45 7.20 1.07 1.68
CA GLY A 45 7.94 -0.18 1.92
C GLY A 45 7.60 -0.80 3.28
N ILE A 46 7.56 0.02 4.33
CA ILE A 46 7.17 -0.43 5.68
C ILE A 46 5.72 -0.93 5.69
N ILE A 47 4.78 -0.19 5.08
CA ILE A 47 3.38 -0.60 5.00
C ILE A 47 3.24 -1.97 4.32
N ILE A 48 3.94 -2.19 3.20
CA ILE A 48 3.89 -3.46 2.47
C ILE A 48 4.42 -4.60 3.36
N ILE A 49 5.51 -4.37 4.09
CA ILE A 49 6.07 -5.38 5.00
C ILE A 49 5.08 -5.70 6.12
N VAL A 50 4.49 -4.69 6.76
CA VAL A 50 3.53 -4.87 7.86
C VAL A 50 2.28 -5.61 7.38
N LEU A 51 1.71 -5.21 6.24
CA LEU A 51 0.55 -5.88 5.65
C LEU A 51 0.88 -7.30 5.18
N GLY A 52 2.07 -7.51 4.60
CA GLY A 52 2.52 -8.81 4.15
C GLY A 52 2.70 -9.79 5.31
N ILE A 53 3.35 -9.37 6.40
CA ILE A 53 3.50 -10.19 7.61
C ILE A 53 2.14 -10.47 8.25
N GLY A 54 1.29 -9.45 8.41
CA GLY A 54 -0.05 -9.63 8.96
C GLY A 54 -0.93 -10.59 8.14
N ALA A 55 -0.80 -10.56 6.81
CA ALA A 55 -1.50 -11.48 5.91
C ALA A 55 -0.98 -12.92 6.02
N ILE A 56 0.33 -13.12 6.18
CA ILE A 56 0.93 -14.44 6.39
C ILE A 56 0.45 -15.04 7.71
N GLU A 57 0.44 -14.27 8.80
CA GLU A 57 -0.04 -14.71 10.12
C GLU A 57 -1.53 -15.09 10.07
N ALA A 58 -2.35 -14.33 9.34
CA ALA A 58 -3.76 -14.66 9.13
C ALA A 58 -3.94 -15.98 8.36
N SER A 59 -3.07 -16.29 7.40
CA SER A 59 -3.10 -17.54 6.63
C SER A 59 -2.59 -18.77 7.40
N ARG A 60 -1.71 -18.58 8.38
CA ARG A 60 -1.12 -19.67 9.19
C ARG A 60 -2.09 -20.22 10.24
N ASN A 61 -3.11 -19.46 10.58
CA ASN A 61 -4.16 -19.94 11.48
C ASN A 61 -5.04 -20.94 10.74
N THR A 62 -4.81 -22.24 11.00
CA THR A 62 -5.67 -23.35 10.54
C THR A 62 -7.12 -23.21 11.04
N TYR A 63 -7.35 -22.36 12.04
CA TYR A 63 -8.64 -22.08 12.67
C TYR A 63 -8.88 -20.58 12.77
N ALA A 64 -10.10 -20.13 12.48
CA ALA A 64 -10.45 -18.71 12.53
C ALA A 64 -10.40 -18.19 13.98
N ALA A 65 -9.71 -17.08 14.22
CA ALA A 65 -9.67 -16.44 15.53
C ALA A 65 -11.10 -16.02 15.97
N GLY A 66 -11.46 -16.32 17.23
CA GLY A 66 -12.77 -15.94 17.80
C GLY A 66 -13.91 -16.95 17.59
N THR A 67 -13.63 -18.15 17.10
CA THR A 67 -14.63 -19.22 16.97
C THR A 67 -14.58 -20.19 18.15
N PHE A 68 -15.73 -20.45 18.77
CA PHE A 68 -15.89 -21.48 19.79
C PHE A 68 -16.19 -22.81 19.10
N TYR A 69 -15.21 -23.72 19.08
CA TYR A 69 -15.44 -25.07 18.59
C TYR A 69 -15.95 -25.98 19.71
N SER A 70 -16.92 -26.83 19.37
CA SER A 70 -17.36 -27.90 20.26
C SER A 70 -16.22 -28.90 20.44
N THR A 71 -15.55 -28.84 21.59
CA THR A 71 -14.54 -29.83 21.96
C THR A 71 -15.27 -30.97 22.64
N VAL A 72 -15.53 -32.06 21.91
CA VAL A 72 -16.02 -33.29 22.53
C VAL A 72 -14.85 -33.91 23.27
N LYS A 73 -14.90 -33.92 24.59
CA LYS A 73 -13.86 -34.54 25.41
C LYS A 73 -14.17 -36.04 25.49
N ILE A 74 -13.15 -36.89 25.54
CA ILE A 74 -13.33 -38.35 25.62
C ILE A 74 -14.25 -38.73 26.80
N LYS A 75 -14.19 -37.98 27.90
CA LYS A 75 -15.06 -38.11 29.08
C LYS A 75 -16.57 -37.89 28.81
N ASP A 76 -16.93 -37.21 27.72
CA ASP A 76 -18.33 -36.96 27.36
C ASP A 76 -18.98 -38.21 26.73
N PHE A 77 -18.17 -39.18 26.28
CA PHE A 77 -18.64 -40.49 25.82
C PHE A 77 -18.91 -41.47 26.97
N ASP A 78 -18.28 -41.26 28.13
CA ASP A 78 -18.41 -42.16 29.29
C ASP A 78 -19.77 -42.05 29.99
N LYS A 79 -20.50 -40.95 29.74
CA LYS A 79 -21.86 -40.72 30.27
C LYS A 79 -22.99 -41.39 29.45
N LYS A 80 -22.66 -42.10 28.37
CA LYS A 80 -23.65 -42.75 27.48
C LYS A 80 -23.75 -44.26 27.67
N LYS A 81 -23.51 -44.75 28.88
CA LYS A 81 -23.75 -46.14 29.29
C LYS A 81 -24.91 -46.24 30.27
#